data_AF-A0A101FXH5-F1
#
_entry.id   AF-A0A101FXH5-F1
#
_cell.length_a   1.000
_cell.length_b   1.000
_cell.length_c   1.000
_cell.angle_alpha   90.00
_cell.angle_beta   90.00
_cell.angle_gamma   90.00
#
_symmetry.space_group_name_H-M   'P 1'
#
loop_
_entity.id
_entity.type
_entity.pdbx_description
1 polymer ?
#
loop_
_entity_poly.entity_id
_entity_poly.type
_entity_poly.pdbx_seq_one_letter_code
_entity_poly.pdbx_strand_id
1 'polypeptide(L)'
;MNKRFKYLRTLANIFKILGIILAALSLLGGIVVIVLGTSNGNFWRLFGLSPAVGEETGIAAGIIILVVGILGGLIEYGIGELIFVLLSIEENTYKTSVFLEEIQQDEE
;
A
#
# COMPACT_ATOMS: atom_id res chain seq x y z
N MET A 1 23.37 -14.96 -7.97
CA MET A 1 22.40 -14.25 -7.11
C MET A 1 22.34 -14.91 -5.74
N ASN A 2 22.80 -14.23 -4.69
CA ASN A 2 22.76 -14.77 -3.33
C ASN A 2 21.31 -15.09 -2.93
N LYS A 3 21.07 -16.30 -2.40
CA LYS A 3 19.73 -16.76 -1.94
C LYS A 3 19.04 -15.76 -0.98
N ARG A 4 19.83 -14.87 -0.36
CA ARG A 4 19.42 -13.82 0.59
C ARG A 4 18.49 -12.77 -0.02
N PHE A 5 18.73 -12.34 -1.26
CA PHE A 5 17.89 -11.31 -1.91
C PHE A 5 16.55 -11.84 -2.43
N LYS A 6 16.41 -13.17 -2.56
CA LYS A 6 15.16 -13.79 -2.98
C LYS A 6 14.04 -13.53 -1.96
N TYR A 7 14.37 -13.54 -0.66
CA TYR A 7 13.40 -13.26 0.39
C TYR A 7 12.90 -11.82 0.35
N LEU A 8 13.81 -10.84 0.26
CA LEU A 8 13.45 -9.43 0.18
C LEU A 8 12.62 -9.10 -1.06
N ARG A 9 12.90 -9.76 -2.20
CA ARG A 9 12.09 -9.62 -3.41
C ARG A 9 10.67 -10.16 -3.23
N THR A 10 10.52 -11.30 -2.55
CA THR A 10 9.21 -11.83 -2.20
C THR A 10 8.46 -10.89 -1.25
N LEU A 11 9.15 -10.38 -0.24
CA LEU A 11 8.58 -9.44 0.72
C LEU A 11 8.10 -8.15 0.01
N ALA A 12 8.91 -7.59 -0.89
CA ALA A 12 8.54 -6.44 -1.70
C ALA A 12 7.26 -6.67 -2.52
N ASN A 13 7.12 -7.86 -3.13
CA ASN A 13 5.90 -8.24 -3.84
C ASN A 13 4.69 -8.36 -2.90
N ILE A 14 4.88 -8.91 -1.70
CA ILE A 14 3.80 -8.99 -0.70
C ILE A 14 3.31 -7.59 -0.34
N PHE A 15 4.21 -6.65 -0.04
CA PHE A 15 3.85 -5.25 0.26
C PHE A 15 3.06 -4.61 -0.89
N LYS A 16 3.51 -4.79 -2.14
CA LYS A 16 2.78 -4.28 -3.31
C LYS A 16 1.37 -4.86 -3.42
N ILE A 17 1.23 -6.17 -3.26
CA ILE A 17 -0.07 -6.85 -3.34
C ILE A 17 -0.98 -6.38 -2.20
N LEU A 18 -0.47 -6.29 -0.97
CA LEU A 18 -1.22 -5.80 0.18
C LEU A 18 -1.65 -4.34 0.00
N GLY A 19 -0.79 -3.48 -0.54
CA GLY A 19 -1.14 -2.09 -0.85
C GLY A 19 -2.27 -1.96 -1.86
N ILE A 20 -2.25 -2.77 -2.93
CA ILE A 20 -3.34 -2.82 -3.93
C ILE A 20 -4.64 -3.32 -3.29
N ILE A 21 -4.57 -4.40 -2.50
CA ILE A 21 -5.74 -4.95 -1.80
C ILE A 21 -6.32 -3.92 -0.84
N LEU A 22 -5.48 -3.24 -0.07
CA LEU A 22 -5.89 -2.20 0.87
C LEU A 22 -6.60 -1.06 0.14
N ALA A 23 -6.03 -0.55 -0.97
CA ALA A 23 -6.66 0.50 -1.76
C ALA A 23 -8.01 0.06 -2.34
N ALA A 24 -8.11 -1.18 -2.85
CA ALA A 24 -9.36 -1.73 -3.39
C ALA A 24 -10.44 -1.91 -2.31
N LEU A 25 -10.07 -2.45 -1.14
CA LEU A 25 -10.98 -2.60 0.00
C LEU A 25 -11.43 -1.25 0.55
N SER A 26 -10.54 -0.27 0.57
CA SER A 26 -10.85 1.09 1.02
C SER A 26 -11.82 1.78 0.07
N LEU A 27 -11.64 1.60 -1.24
CA LEU A 27 -12.56 2.11 -2.25
C LEU A 27 -13.96 1.51 -2.07
N LEU A 28 -14.05 0.18 -2.01
CA LEU A 28 -15.33 -0.52 -1.84
C LEU A 28 -15.98 -0.19 -0.49
N GLY A 29 -15.21 -0.27 0.60
CA GLY A 29 -15.68 0.00 1.95
C GLY A 29 -16.14 1.45 2.12
N GLY A 30 -15.38 2.41 1.59
CA GLY A 30 -15.74 3.82 1.61
C GLY A 30 -17.07 4.10 0.89
N ILE A 31 -17.24 3.54 -0.32
CA ILE A 31 -18.50 3.67 -1.07
C ILE A 31 -19.67 3.07 -0.28
N VAL A 32 -19.50 1.85 0.25
CA VAL A 32 -20.54 1.19 1.05
C VAL A 32 -20.94 2.04 2.25
N VAL A 33 -19.96 2.59 2.98
CA VAL A 33 -20.22 3.44 4.15
C VAL A 33 -20.96 4.72 3.77
N ILE A 34 -20.61 5.36 2.65
CA ILE A 34 -21.32 6.56 2.16
C ILE A 34 -22.77 6.20 1.82
N VAL A 35 -23.00 5.13 1.06
CA VAL A 35 -24.34 4.72 0.63
C VAL A 35 -25.22 4.37 1.84
N LEU A 36 -24.68 3.62 2.81
CA LEU A 36 -25.37 3.31 4.05
C LEU A 36 -25.66 4.57 4.87
N GLY A 37 -24.70 5.51 4.89
CA GLY A 37 -24.85 6.83 5.49
C GLY A 37 -26.04 7.60 4.96
N THR A 38 -26.19 7.64 3.64
CA THR A 38 -27.30 8.30 2.94
C THR A 38 -28.61 7.50 2.93
N SER A 39 -28.63 6.28 3.49
CA SER A 39 -29.86 5.49 3.56
C SER A 39 -30.85 6.11 4.55
N ASN A 40 -32.13 5.75 4.40
CA ASN A 40 -33.35 6.44 4.84
C ASN A 40 -33.54 6.69 6.37
N GLY A 41 -32.50 7.07 7.12
CA GLY A 41 -32.51 7.43 8.54
C GLY A 41 -32.78 6.29 9.53
N ASN A 42 -33.49 5.24 9.11
CA ASN A 42 -33.90 4.14 9.97
C ASN A 42 -32.71 3.30 10.46
N PHE A 43 -31.65 3.18 9.68
CA PHE A 43 -30.41 2.52 10.12
C PHE A 43 -29.79 3.25 11.31
N TRP A 44 -29.73 4.58 11.25
CA TRP A 44 -29.14 5.42 12.30
C TRP A 44 -29.99 5.50 13.58
N ARG A 45 -31.31 5.39 13.45
CA ARG A 45 -32.22 5.28 14.60
C ARG A 45 -31.93 4.06 15.47
N LEU A 46 -31.43 2.96 14.89
CA LEU A 46 -31.03 1.76 15.66
C LEU A 46 -29.87 2.05 16.61
N PHE A 47 -29.03 3.03 16.28
CA PHE A 47 -27.91 3.48 17.10
C PHE A 47 -28.24 4.70 17.96
N GLY A 48 -29.52 5.09 18.04
CA GLY A 48 -29.98 6.25 18.83
C GLY A 48 -29.60 7.61 18.23
N LEU A 49 -29.15 7.64 16.96
CA LEU A 49 -28.78 8.86 16.26
C LEU A 49 -29.97 9.45 15.50
N SER A 50 -30.02 10.78 15.43
CA SER A 50 -30.95 11.45 14.53
C SER A 50 -30.56 11.15 13.07
N PRO A 51 -31.53 11.05 12.13
CA PRO A 51 -31.24 10.80 10.72
C PRO A 51 -30.22 11.76 10.10
N ALA A 52 -30.33 13.06 10.41
CA ALA A 52 -29.43 14.10 9.87
C ALA A 52 -27.98 13.91 10.35
N VAL A 53 -27.79 13.68 11.65
CA VAL A 53 -26.45 13.46 12.22
C VAL A 53 -25.85 12.15 11.70
N GLY A 54 -26.68 11.11 11.53
CA GLY A 54 -26.24 9.83 10.97
C GLY A 54 -25.75 9.95 9.53
N GLU A 55 -26.47 10.69 8.69
CA GLU A 55 -26.08 10.95 7.31
C GLU A 55 -24.74 11.69 7.20
N GLU A 56 -24.59 12.80 7.93
CA GLU A 56 -23.36 13.58 7.96
C GLU A 56 -22.17 12.73 8.42
N THR A 57 -22.37 11.93 9.47
CA THR A 57 -21.33 11.04 10.01
C THR A 57 -20.95 9.95 9.02
N GLY A 58 -21.92 9.33 8.35
CA GLY A 58 -21.68 8.28 7.36
C GLY A 58 -20.90 8.80 6.14
N ILE A 59 -21.27 9.97 5.63
CA ILE A 59 -20.54 10.61 4.52
C ILE A 59 -19.11 10.97 4.95
N ALA A 60 -18.94 11.62 6.10
CA ALA A 60 -17.63 12.01 6.61
C ALA A 60 -16.72 10.79 6.84
N ALA A 61 -17.24 9.75 7.50
CA ALA A 61 -16.50 8.51 7.74
C ALA A 61 -16.11 7.82 6.43
N GLY A 62 -17.02 7.76 5.46
CA GLY A 62 -16.76 7.18 4.15
C GLY A 62 -15.67 7.92 3.39
N ILE A 63 -15.68 9.26 3.39
CA ILE A 63 -14.62 10.08 2.78
C ILE A 63 -13.28 9.84 3.47
N ILE A 64 -13.26 9.80 4.81
CA ILE A 64 -12.02 9.53 5.57
C ILE A 64 -11.47 8.14 5.21
N ILE A 65 -12.32 7.11 5.14
CA ILE A 65 -11.93 5.75 4.75
C ILE A 65 -11.34 5.75 3.33
N LEU A 66 -11.97 6.45 2.39
CA LEU A 66 -11.45 6.56 1.02
C LEU A 66 -10.07 7.22 1.00
N VAL A 67 -9.94 8.39 1.62
CA VAL A 67 -8.69 9.16 1.58
C VAL A 67 -7.57 8.44 2.30
N VAL A 68 -7.78 8.06 3.56
CA VAL A 68 -6.76 7.39 4.38
C VAL A 68 -6.43 6.02 3.83
N GLY A 69 -7.42 5.28 3.36
CA GLY A 69 -7.22 3.93 2.85
C GLY A 69 -6.51 3.89 1.49
N ILE A 70 -6.86 4.79 0.57
CA ILE A 70 -6.16 4.91 -0.73
C ILE A 70 -4.74 5.41 -0.53
N LEU A 71 -4.54 6.45 0.29
CA LEU A 71 -3.20 6.97 0.59
C LEU A 71 -2.35 5.93 1.34
N GLY A 72 -2.93 5.23 2.31
CA GLY A 72 -2.28 4.14 3.02
C GLY A 72 -1.87 3.00 2.08
N GLY A 73 -2.76 2.59 1.17
CA GLY A 73 -2.44 1.59 0.14
C GLY A 73 -1.33 2.02 -0.81
N LEU A 74 -1.29 3.31 -1.18
CA LEU A 74 -0.22 3.88 -2.01
C LEU A 74 1.13 3.88 -1.29
N ILE A 75 1.15 4.26 0.00
CA ILE A 75 2.37 4.24 0.82
C ILE A 75 2.88 2.79 0.95
N GLU A 76 2.00 1.84 1.27
CA GLU A 76 2.35 0.43 1.41
C GLU A 76 2.93 -0.15 0.10
N TYR A 77 2.31 0.19 -1.04
CA TYR A 77 2.83 -0.17 -2.35
C TYR A 77 4.21 0.46 -2.61
N GLY A 78 4.37 1.74 -2.26
CA GLY A 78 5.60 2.49 -2.38
C GLY A 78 6.75 1.90 -1.55
N ILE A 79 6.47 1.36 -0.37
CA ILE A 79 7.45 0.63 0.44
C ILE A 79 7.94 -0.62 -0.31
N GLY A 80 7.04 -1.35 -0.96
CA GLY A 80 7.41 -2.48 -1.80
C GLY A 80 8.33 -2.08 -2.96
N GLU A 81 8.01 -1.00 -3.67
CA GLU A 81 8.86 -0.44 -4.73
C GLU A 81 10.23 0.04 -4.20
N LEU A 82 10.26 0.68 -3.03
CA LEU A 82 11.50 1.13 -2.41
C LEU A 82 12.46 -0.04 -2.14
N ILE A 83 11.93 -1.19 -1.68
CA ILE A 83 12.75 -2.39 -1.49
C ILE A 83 13.35 -2.86 -2.83
N PHE A 84 12.58 -2.84 -3.93
CA PHE A 84 13.11 -3.18 -5.25
C PHE A 84 14.23 -2.24 -5.69
N VAL A 85 14.07 -0.93 -5.48
CA VAL A 85 15.10 0.06 -5.80
C VAL A 85 16.39 -0.20 -5.03
N LEU A 86 16.29 -0.45 -3.72
CA LEU A 86 17.46 -0.74 -2.88
C LEU A 86 18.17 -2.02 -3.31
N LEU A 87 17.42 -3.07 -3.64
CA LEU A 87 17.98 -4.32 -4.16
C LEU A 87 18.72 -4.10 -5.49
N SER A 88 18.18 -3.26 -6.38
CA SER A 88 18.83 -2.93 -7.64
C SER A 88 20.12 -2.13 -7.44
N ILE A 89 20.16 -1.21 -6.47
CA ILE A 89 21.38 -0.45 -6.13
C ILE A 89 22.48 -1.41 -5.63
N GLU A 90 22.14 -2.33 -4.74
CA GLU A 90 23.10 -3.31 -4.21
C GLU A 90 23.61 -4.25 -5.29
N GLU A 91 22.72 -4.77 -6.15
CA GLU A 91 23.11 -5.67 -7.23
C GLU A 91 24.04 -4.99 -8.25
N ASN A 92 23.80 -3.70 -8.55
CA ASN A 92 24.68 -2.93 -9.43
C ASN A 92 26.04 -2.67 -8.76
N THR A 93 26.05 -2.30 -7.48
CA THR A 93 27.29 -2.06 -6.72
C THR A 93 28.16 -3.32 -6.68
N TYR A 94 27.55 -4.48 -6.43
CA TYR A 94 28.25 -5.77 -6.43
C TYR A 94 28.82 -6.13 -7.81
N LYS A 95 28.05 -5.92 -8.90
CA LYS A 95 28.56 -6.18 -10.25
C LYS A 95 29.74 -5.27 -10.60
N THR A 96 29.68 -4.00 -10.19
CA THR A 96 30.78 -3.06 -10.40
C THR A 96 32.03 -3.47 -9.62
N SER A 97 31.90 -3.91 -8.35
CA SER A 97 33.07 -4.35 -7.58
C SER A 97 33.75 -5.56 -8.20
N VAL A 98 32.98 -6.57 -8.61
CA VAL A 98 33.51 -7.77 -9.28
C VAL A 98 34.20 -7.40 -10.60
N PHE A 99 33.58 -6.53 -11.41
CA PHE A 99 34.17 -6.08 -12.66
C PHE A 99 35.50 -5.33 -12.47
N LEU A 100 35.61 -4.49 -11.43
CA LEU A 100 36.85 -3.78 -11.12
C LEU A 100 37.95 -4.74 -10.62
N GLU A 101 37.60 -5.77 -9.85
CA GLU A 101 38.53 -6.82 -9.42
C GLU A 101 39.06 -7.61 -10.62
N GLU A 102 38.20 -7.96 -11.59
CA GLU A 102 38.60 -8.66 -12.82
C GLU A 102 39.59 -7.82 -13.65
N ILE A 103 39.32 -6.52 -13.84
CA ILE A 103 40.25 -5.62 -14.56
C ILE A 103 41.63 -5.56 -13.89
N GLN A 104 41.66 -5.47 -12.55
CA GLN A 104 42.92 -5.39 -11.81
C GLN A 104 43.75 -6.68 -11.94
N GLN A 105 43.10 -7.84 -12.01
CA GLN A 105 43.78 -9.11 -12.22
C GLN A 105 44.32 -9.28 -13.64
N ASP A 106 43.67 -8.69 -14.65
CA ASP A 106 44.14 -8.72 -16.04
C ASP A 106 45.34 -7.76 -16.29
N GLU A 107 45.57 -6.78 -15.42
CA GLU A 107 46.70 -5.84 -15.49
C GLU A 107 47.98 -6.34 -14.77
N GLU A 108 47.89 -7.37 -13.92
CA GLU A 108 49.03 -8.02 -13.23
C GLU A 108 49.61 -9.21 -14.01
#